data_AF-A0A8C9ZYH8-F1
#
_entry.id   AF-A0A8C9ZYH8-F1
#
_cell.length_a   1.000
_cell.length_b   1.000
_cell.length_c   1.000
_cell.angle_alpha   90.00
_cell.angle_beta   90.00
_cell.angle_gamma   90.00
#
_symmetry.space_group_name_H-M   'P 1'
#
loop_
_entity.id
_entity.type
_entity.pdbx_description
1 polymer ?
#
loop_
_entity_poly.entity_id
_entity_poly.type
_entity_poly.pdbx_seq_one_letter_code
_entity_poly.pdbx_strand_id
1 'polypeptide(L)'
;MQDRGILNNKGFVEKLKGEIIRYREENDNGEVDPTILWDALKAVIRGRLISYTAYAKKARLETYQKQIEKLKELEHQHKQTKDPVLLNQIKEVRKKVDDILLEEVERKARFLKQTYYEGGSKASKSIARRIKKQQALNNIHKIRDSATNKSYMNLKK
;
A
#
# COMPACT_ATOMS: atom_id res chain seq x y z
N MET A 1 9.03 -5.49 -3.60
CA MET A 1 9.11 -4.12 -4.19
C MET A 1 8.46 -4.02 -5.58
N GLN A 2 7.20 -4.41 -5.75
CA GLN A 2 6.48 -4.07 -6.99
C GLN A 2 4.98 -4.00 -6.72
N ASP A 3 4.56 -2.94 -6.01
CA ASP A 3 3.13 -2.61 -5.98
C ASP A 3 2.76 -1.98 -7.32
N ARG A 4 2.25 -2.83 -8.22
CA ARG A 4 1.85 -2.42 -9.57
C ARG A 4 0.53 -1.67 -9.43
N GLY A 5 0.60 -0.34 -9.32
CA GLY A 5 -0.57 0.53 -9.44
C GLY A 5 -1.44 0.07 -10.62
N ILE A 6 -2.76 0.19 -10.50
CA ILE A 6 -3.70 -0.37 -11.49
C ILE A 6 -3.44 0.11 -12.92
N LEU A 7 -2.91 1.32 -13.06
CA LEU A 7 -2.53 1.92 -14.34
C LEU A 7 -1.21 1.38 -14.91
N ASN A 8 -0.45 0.61 -14.15
CA ASN A 8 0.72 -0.13 -14.65
C ASN A 8 0.34 -1.45 -15.32
N ASN A 9 -0.92 -1.90 -15.17
CA ASN A 9 -1.42 -3.07 -15.87
C ASN A 9 -1.83 -2.67 -17.31
N LYS A 10 -0.97 -3.00 -18.28
CA LYS A 10 -1.20 -2.71 -19.70
C LYS A 10 -2.56 -3.22 -20.21
N GLY A 11 -2.98 -4.41 -19.79
CA GLY A 11 -4.27 -4.98 -20.22
C GLY A 11 -5.47 -4.20 -19.68
N PHE A 12 -5.38 -3.68 -18.45
CA PHE A 12 -6.43 -2.81 -17.90
C PHE A 12 -6.44 -1.45 -18.61
N VAL A 13 -5.27 -0.88 -18.88
CA VAL A 13 -5.13 0.41 -19.59
C VAL A 13 -5.75 0.34 -20.98
N GLU A 14 -5.49 -0.72 -21.74
CA GLU A 14 -6.11 -0.87 -23.07
C GLU A 14 -7.63 -1.01 -23.00
N LYS A 15 -8.16 -1.75 -22.03
CA LYS A 15 -9.61 -1.80 -21.80
C LYS A 15 -10.18 -0.42 -21.48
N LEU A 16 -9.51 0.34 -20.61
CA LEU A 16 -9.96 1.67 -20.23
C LEU A 16 -9.93 2.64 -21.43
N LYS A 17 -8.90 2.56 -22.29
CA LYS A 17 -8.85 3.35 -23.54
C LYS A 17 -10.03 3.02 -24.46
N GLY A 18 -10.34 1.73 -24.64
CA GLY A 18 -11.50 1.30 -25.43
C GLY A 18 -12.81 1.86 -24.88
N GLU A 19 -12.98 1.87 -23.56
CA GLU A 19 -14.16 2.47 -22.91
C GLU A 19 -14.25 3.99 -23.12
N ILE A 20 -13.12 4.71 -23.11
CA ILE A 20 -13.09 6.15 -23.38
C ILE A 20 -13.50 6.44 -24.83
N ILE A 21 -12.95 5.68 -25.79
CA ILE A 21 -13.27 5.82 -27.21
C ILE A 21 -14.75 5.55 -27.44
N ARG A 22 -15.26 4.44 -26.89
CA ARG A 22 -16.67 4.05 -26.98
C ARG A 22 -17.59 5.12 -26.39
N TYR A 23 -17.27 5.63 -25.20
CA TYR A 23 -18.06 6.70 -24.58
C TYR A 23 -18.14 7.92 -25.49
N ARG A 24 -17.02 8.32 -26.09
CA ARG A 24 -16.98 9.46 -27.01
C ARG A 24 -17.85 9.21 -28.24
N GLU A 25 -17.72 8.07 -28.89
CA GLU A 25 -18.51 7.71 -30.08
C GLU A 25 -20.02 7.70 -29.80
N GLU A 26 -20.43 7.28 -28.60
CA GLU A 26 -21.84 7.19 -28.22
C GLU A 26 -22.45 8.54 -27.78
N ASN A 27 -21.64 9.50 -27.31
CA ASN A 27 -22.13 10.71 -26.63
C ASN A 27 -21.70 12.04 -27.27
N ASP A 28 -20.70 12.05 -28.17
CA ASP A 28 -20.21 13.23 -28.89
C ASP A 28 -21.03 13.44 -30.17
N ASN A 29 -22.29 13.88 -30.00
CA ASN A 29 -23.23 14.15 -31.10
C ASN A 29 -23.18 15.59 -31.64
N GLY A 30 -22.25 16.42 -31.14
CA GLY A 30 -22.11 17.84 -31.51
C GLY A 30 -23.10 18.80 -30.85
N GLU A 31 -24.13 18.29 -30.16
CA GLU A 31 -25.12 19.10 -29.43
C GLU A 31 -24.80 19.24 -27.94
N VAL A 32 -24.08 18.26 -27.38
CA VAL A 32 -23.74 18.23 -25.95
C VAL A 32 -22.55 19.15 -25.66
N ASP A 33 -22.68 19.97 -24.62
CA ASP A 33 -21.60 20.84 -24.16
C ASP A 33 -20.33 20.02 -23.79
N PRO A 34 -19.13 20.40 -24.28
CA PRO A 34 -17.90 19.66 -24.00
C PRO A 34 -17.58 19.48 -22.51
N THR A 35 -18.02 20.39 -21.65
CA THR A 35 -17.84 20.31 -20.19
C THR A 35 -18.68 19.17 -19.61
N ILE A 36 -19.93 19.06 -20.04
CA ILE A 36 -20.85 18.00 -19.61
C ILE A 36 -20.32 16.64 -20.07
N LEU A 37 -19.85 16.56 -21.32
CA LEU A 37 -19.26 15.35 -21.89
C LEU A 37 -18.03 14.91 -21.08
N TRP A 38 -17.15 15.84 -20.71
CA TRP A 38 -15.97 15.54 -19.90
C TRP A 38 -16.33 15.13 -18.46
N ASP A 39 -17.30 15.79 -17.83
CA ASP A 39 -17.75 15.46 -16.49
C ASP A 39 -18.37 14.06 -16.41
N ALA A 40 -19.21 13.71 -17.38
CA ALA A 40 -19.79 12.38 -17.49
C ALA A 40 -18.74 11.31 -17.82
N LEU A 41 -17.79 11.57 -18.72
CA LEU A 41 -16.67 10.66 -18.99
C LEU A 41 -15.87 10.35 -17.72
N LYS A 42 -15.55 11.38 -16.91
CA LYS A 42 -14.85 11.19 -15.63
C LYS A 42 -15.62 10.27 -14.69
N ALA A 43 -16.95 10.40 -14.62
CA ALA A 43 -17.80 9.53 -13.81
C ALA A 43 -17.75 8.08 -14.29
N VAL A 44 -17.80 7.85 -15.61
CA VAL A 44 -17.67 6.52 -16.22
C VAL A 44 -16.31 5.89 -15.89
N ILE A 45 -15.22 6.63 -16.12
CA ILE A 45 -13.85 6.17 -15.81
C ILE A 45 -13.74 5.80 -14.33
N ARG A 46 -14.26 6.66 -13.43
CA ARG A 46 -14.26 6.39 -11.98
C ARG A 46 -15.03 5.10 -11.65
N GLY A 47 -16.20 4.90 -12.24
CA GLY A 47 -16.99 3.67 -12.07
C GLY A 47 -16.22 2.42 -12.49
N ARG A 48 -15.54 2.47 -13.64
CA ARG A 48 -14.70 1.37 -14.13
C ARG A 48 -13.53 1.08 -13.17
N LEU A 49 -12.85 2.11 -12.68
CA LEU A 49 -11.74 1.96 -11.72
C LEU A 49 -12.20 1.34 -10.40
N ILE A 50 -13.34 1.78 -9.87
CA ILE A 50 -13.93 1.22 -8.63
C ILE A 50 -14.32 -0.25 -8.83
N SER A 51 -14.99 -0.57 -9.94
CA SER A 51 -15.39 -1.95 -10.26
C SER A 51 -14.17 -2.88 -10.36
N TYR A 52 -13.15 -2.47 -11.10
CA TYR A 52 -11.93 -3.25 -11.28
C TYR A 52 -11.17 -3.45 -9.97
N THR A 53 -10.99 -2.40 -9.17
CA THR A 53 -10.30 -2.50 -7.88
C THR A 53 -11.05 -3.36 -6.87
N ALA A 54 -12.38 -3.31 -6.85
CA ALA A 54 -13.23 -4.17 -6.04
C ALA A 54 -13.08 -5.64 -6.45
N TYR A 55 -13.13 -5.93 -7.75
CA TYR A 55 -12.88 -7.28 -8.28
C TYR A 55 -11.48 -7.80 -7.91
N ALA A 56 -10.44 -7.00 -8.13
CA ALA A 56 -9.06 -7.38 -7.81
C ALA A 56 -8.85 -7.61 -6.30
N LYS A 57 -9.53 -6.83 -5.45
CA LYS A 57 -9.54 -7.06 -4.00
C LYS A 57 -10.17 -8.42 -3.66
N LYS A 58 -11.34 -8.73 -4.24
CA LYS A 58 -12.02 -10.01 -4.04
C LYS A 58 -11.14 -11.18 -4.48
N ALA A 59 -10.56 -11.13 -5.67
CA ALA A 59 -9.68 -12.17 -6.20
C ALA A 59 -8.44 -12.43 -5.31
N ARG A 60 -7.83 -11.36 -4.76
CA ARG A 60 -6.72 -11.50 -3.79
C ARG A 60 -7.15 -12.20 -2.50
N LEU A 61 -8.32 -11.84 -1.96
CA LEU A 61 -8.86 -12.47 -0.75
C LEU A 61 -9.18 -13.96 -0.97
N GLU A 62 -9.78 -14.31 -2.11
CA GLU A 62 -10.04 -15.70 -2.47
C GLU A 62 -8.73 -16.49 -2.62
N THR A 63 -7.71 -15.89 -3.23
CA THR A 63 -6.38 -16.53 -3.36
C THR A 63 -5.75 -16.76 -1.99
N TYR A 64 -5.80 -15.77 -1.11
CA TYR A 64 -5.31 -15.89 0.27
C TYR A 64 -6.03 -17.00 1.03
N GLN A 65 -7.37 -17.03 0.97
CA GLN A 65 -8.17 -18.05 1.64
C GLN A 65 -7.82 -19.46 1.16
N LYS A 66 -7.68 -19.66 -0.15
CA LYS A 66 -7.24 -20.95 -0.72
C LYS A 66 -5.86 -21.37 -0.23
N GLN A 67 -4.91 -20.44 -0.10
CA GLN A 67 -3.57 -20.77 0.42
C GLN A 67 -3.61 -21.14 1.91
N ILE A 68 -4.45 -20.46 2.71
CA ILE A 68 -4.63 -20.78 4.13
C ILE A 68 -5.28 -22.15 4.31
N GLU A 69 -6.32 -22.46 3.53
CA GLU A 69 -6.95 -23.79 3.55
C GLU A 69 -5.95 -24.88 3.15
N LYS A 70 -5.18 -24.66 2.08
CA LYS A 70 -4.11 -25.57 1.68
C LYS A 70 -3.05 -25.75 2.77
N LEU A 71 -2.67 -24.68 3.46
CA LEU A 71 -1.70 -24.73 4.55
C LEU A 71 -2.22 -25.59 5.70
N LYS A 72 -3.49 -25.41 6.10
CA LYS A 72 -4.13 -26.20 7.17
C LYS A 72 -4.16 -27.69 6.84
N GLU A 73 -4.50 -28.04 5.60
CA GLU A 73 -4.53 -29.43 5.15
C GLU A 73 -3.13 -30.06 5.19
N LEU A 74 -2.11 -29.36 4.68
CA LEU A 74 -0.73 -29.84 4.71
C LEU A 74 -0.19 -29.98 6.14
N GLU A 75 -0.51 -29.04 7.04
CA GLU A 75 -0.13 -29.13 8.46
C GLU A 75 -0.81 -30.32 9.16
N HIS A 76 -2.07 -30.61 8.81
CA HIS A 76 -2.79 -31.79 9.33
C HIS A 76 -2.14 -33.10 8.85
N GLN A 77 -1.87 -33.22 7.56
CA GLN A 77 -1.22 -34.39 6.98
C GLN A 77 0.18 -34.60 7.56
N HIS A 78 0.98 -33.53 7.67
CA HIS A 78 2.33 -33.62 8.22
C HIS A 78 2.31 -34.05 9.70
N LYS A 79 1.31 -33.65 10.49
CA LYS A 79 1.15 -34.10 11.89
C LYS A 79 0.95 -35.61 11.99
N GLN A 80 0.31 -36.23 11.00
CA GLN A 80 0.07 -37.68 10.95
C GLN A 80 1.27 -38.45 10.40
N THR A 81 1.84 -37.99 9.28
CA THR A 81 2.86 -38.75 8.52
C THR A 81 4.30 -38.42 8.93
N LYS A 82 4.56 -37.22 9.48
CA LYS A 82 5.89 -36.68 9.81
C LYS A 82 6.90 -36.67 8.66
N ASP A 83 6.42 -36.61 7.42
CA ASP A 83 7.25 -36.66 6.21
C ASP A 83 7.98 -35.31 5.95
N PRO A 84 9.32 -35.32 5.75
CA PRO A 84 10.09 -34.13 5.39
C PRO A 84 9.68 -33.47 4.05
N VAL A 85 9.08 -34.19 3.09
CA VAL A 85 8.63 -33.59 1.82
C VAL A 85 7.45 -32.63 2.05
N LEU A 86 6.49 -33.03 2.89
CA LEU A 86 5.37 -32.17 3.29
C LEU A 86 5.85 -30.91 4.01
N LEU A 87 6.91 -31.01 4.82
CA LEU A 87 7.48 -29.85 5.52
C LEU A 87 8.00 -28.79 4.54
N ASN A 88 8.62 -29.20 3.43
CA ASN A 88 9.06 -28.26 2.40
C ASN A 88 7.88 -27.57 1.72
N GLN A 89 6.82 -28.32 1.38
CA GLN A 89 5.61 -27.74 0.79
C GLN A 89 4.92 -26.75 1.75
N ILE A 90 4.87 -27.04 3.05
CA ILE A 90 4.35 -26.11 4.08
C ILE A 90 5.15 -24.82 4.07
N LYS A 91 6.49 -24.89 4.03
CA LYS A 91 7.35 -23.70 3.98
C LYS A 91 7.09 -22.85 2.73
N GLU A 92 6.92 -23.49 1.58
CA GLU A 92 6.59 -22.78 0.33
C GLU A 92 5.23 -22.09 0.39
N VAL A 93 4.19 -22.76 0.89
CA VAL A 93 2.85 -22.17 1.02
C VAL A 93 2.87 -21.03 2.04
N ARG A 94 3.57 -21.21 3.18
CA ARG A 94 3.72 -20.16 4.19
C ARG A 94 4.43 -18.94 3.61
N LYS A 95 5.50 -19.13 2.84
CA LYS A 95 6.16 -18.02 2.13
C LYS A 95 5.20 -17.28 1.20
N LYS A 96 4.36 -17.98 0.43
CA LYS A 96 3.36 -17.34 -0.45
C LYS A 96 2.33 -16.53 0.34
N VAL A 97 1.91 -17.03 1.51
CA VAL A 97 1.01 -16.31 2.42
C VAL A 97 1.69 -15.05 2.96
N ASP A 98 2.94 -15.17 3.41
CA ASP A 98 3.73 -14.05 3.92
C ASP A 98 3.95 -12.98 2.85
N ASP A 99 4.21 -13.37 1.60
CA ASP A 99 4.36 -12.45 0.47
C ASP A 99 3.07 -11.63 0.23
N ILE A 100 1.89 -12.27 0.32
CA ILE A 100 0.58 -11.59 0.19
C ILE A 100 0.36 -10.60 1.34
N LEU A 101 0.67 -11.01 2.58
CA LEU A 101 0.55 -10.15 3.75
C LEU A 101 1.51 -8.97 3.70
N LEU A 102 2.73 -9.20 3.20
CA LEU A 102 3.74 -8.16 3.03
C LEU A 102 3.26 -7.10 2.02
N GLU A 103 2.70 -7.51 0.88
CA GLU A 103 2.09 -6.59 -0.10
C GLU A 103 1.01 -5.71 0.55
N GLU A 104 0.15 -6.31 1.39
CA GLU A 104 -0.91 -5.60 2.10
C GLU A 104 -0.36 -4.58 3.10
N VAL A 105 0.68 -4.96 3.87
CA VAL A 105 1.37 -4.07 4.82
C VAL A 105 2.03 -2.91 4.09
N GLU A 106 2.75 -3.17 3.00
CA GLU A 106 3.36 -2.13 2.17
C GLU A 106 2.29 -1.15 1.64
N ARG A 107 1.15 -1.67 1.19
CA ARG A 107 0.04 -0.86 0.68
C ARG A 107 -0.54 0.04 1.76
N LYS A 108 -0.82 -0.51 2.93
CA LYS A 108 -1.31 0.27 4.09
C LYS A 108 -0.28 1.32 4.52
N ALA A 109 1.01 1.00 4.50
CA ALA A 109 2.07 1.94 4.82
C ALA A 109 2.11 3.13 3.83
N ARG A 110 1.91 2.86 2.52
CA ARG A 110 1.79 3.92 1.50
C ARG A 110 0.60 4.84 1.77
N PHE A 111 -0.59 4.28 1.99
CA PHE A 111 -1.78 5.10 2.30
C PHE A 111 -1.62 5.86 3.62
N LEU A 112 -1.05 5.25 4.65
CA LEU A 112 -0.73 5.93 5.91
C LEU A 112 0.21 7.13 5.67
N LYS A 113 1.25 6.95 4.84
CA LYS A 113 2.16 8.02 4.45
C LYS A 113 1.42 9.13 3.69
N GLN A 114 0.56 8.77 2.74
CA GLN A 114 -0.24 9.73 1.97
C GLN A 114 -1.16 10.54 2.89
N THR A 115 -1.97 9.88 3.72
CA THR A 115 -2.85 10.54 4.71
C THR A 115 -2.07 11.42 5.68
N TYR A 116 -0.86 11.01 6.05
CA TYR A 116 0.02 11.80 6.92
C TYR A 116 0.42 13.14 6.28
N TYR A 117 0.65 13.21 4.96
CA TYR A 117 1.01 14.46 4.28
C TYR A 117 -0.22 15.27 3.84
N GLU A 118 -1.31 14.60 3.43
CA GLU A 118 -2.54 15.27 2.98
C GLU A 118 -3.37 15.86 4.13
N GLY A 119 -3.17 15.41 5.38
CA GLY A 119 -3.91 15.84 6.57
C GLY A 119 -3.73 17.29 7.03
N GLY A 120 -3.12 18.16 6.21
CA GLY A 120 -3.09 19.62 6.38
C GLY A 120 -2.69 20.10 7.79
N SER A 121 -3.49 20.99 8.37
CA SER A 121 -3.22 21.62 9.68
C SER A 121 -3.17 20.65 10.88
N LYS A 122 -3.86 19.50 10.80
CA LYS A 122 -3.83 18.47 11.84
C LYS A 122 -2.56 17.62 11.73
N ALA A 123 -2.14 17.30 10.51
CA ALA A 123 -0.86 16.68 10.24
C ALA A 123 0.31 17.59 10.65
N SER A 124 0.25 18.89 10.34
CA SER A 124 1.29 19.85 10.72
C SER A 124 1.48 19.95 12.24
N LYS A 125 0.41 19.87 13.04
CA LYS A 125 0.50 19.83 14.51
C LYS A 125 1.21 18.56 15.02
N SER A 126 0.87 17.40 14.49
CA SER A 126 1.51 16.13 14.85
C SER A 126 2.95 16.03 14.35
N ILE A 127 3.24 16.54 13.15
CA ILE A 127 4.58 16.73 12.59
C ILE A 127 5.40 17.66 13.49
N ALA A 128 4.87 18.84 13.83
CA ALA A 128 5.54 19.80 14.70
C ALA A 128 5.84 19.20 16.08
N ARG A 129 4.91 18.42 16.66
CA ARG A 129 5.15 17.68 17.90
C ARG A 129 6.27 16.65 17.74
N ARG A 130 6.29 15.89 16.65
CA ARG A 130 7.34 14.91 16.37
C ARG A 130 8.70 15.58 16.17
N ILE A 131 8.76 16.68 15.42
CA ILE A 131 9.98 17.48 15.21
C ILE A 131 10.49 18.04 16.54
N LYS A 132 9.62 18.63 17.37
CA LYS A 132 10.01 19.12 18.71
C LYS A 132 10.55 18.00 19.60
N LYS A 133 9.92 16.81 19.58
CA LYS A 133 10.41 15.65 20.33
C LYS A 133 11.77 15.18 19.81
N GLN A 134 11.97 15.13 18.49
CA GLN A 134 13.24 14.75 17.89
C GLN A 134 14.34 15.77 18.20
N GLN A 135 14.03 17.07 18.13
CA GLN A 135 14.95 18.14 18.54
C GLN A 135 15.34 18.01 20.00
N ALA A 136 14.40 17.73 20.90
CA ALA A 136 14.69 17.49 22.31
C ALA A 136 15.58 16.26 22.54
N LEU A 137 15.31 15.15 21.84
CA LEU A 137 16.13 13.93 21.94
C LEU A 137 17.54 14.11 21.36
N ASN A 138 17.67 14.83 20.25
CA ASN A 138 18.95 15.11 19.60
C ASN A 138 19.72 16.24 20.30
N ASN A 139 19.11 16.93 21.27
CA ASN A 139 19.75 18.02 21.99
C ASN A 139 20.74 17.46 23.02
N ILE A 140 22.03 17.57 22.73
CA ILE A 140 23.10 17.18 23.66
C ILE A 140 23.23 18.30 24.71
N HIS A 141 22.78 18.07 25.93
CA HIS A 141 22.84 19.09 26.98
C HIS A 141 24.25 19.27 27.58
N LYS A 142 24.99 18.17 27.73
CA LYS A 142 26.34 18.14 28.32
C LYS A 142 27.23 17.16 27.57
N ILE A 143 28.50 17.52 27.41
CA ILE A 143 29.55 16.64 26.90
C ILE A 143 30.51 16.35 28.06
N ARG A 144 30.85 15.07 28.27
CA ARG A 144 31.81 14.65 29.30
C ARG A 144 33.14 14.33 28.62
N ASP A 145 34.22 14.86 29.18
CA ASP A 145 35.56 14.47 28.78
C ASP A 145 35.95 13.13 29.42
N SER A 146 36.41 12.19 28.61
CA SER A 146 36.76 10.82 29.02
C SER A 146 38.00 10.78 29.93
N ALA A 147 38.90 11.75 29.82
CA ALA A 147 40.15 11.77 30.59
C ALA A 147 39.99 12.41 31.98
N THR A 148 39.23 13.50 32.06
CA THR A 148 39.09 14.31 33.28
C THR A 148 37.78 14.09 34.03
N ASN A 149 36.85 13.33 33.44
CA ASN A 149 35.49 13.08 33.95
C ASN A 149 34.66 14.37 34.19
N LYS A 150 35.16 15.52 33.72
CA LYS A 150 34.51 16.84 33.81
C LYS A 150 33.43 16.96 32.73
N SER A 151 32.30 17.52 33.11
CA SER A 151 31.14 17.72 32.23
C SER A 151 31.02 19.19 31.84
N TYR A 152 30.95 19.45 30.54
CA TYR A 152 30.80 20.78 29.95
C TYR A 152 29.37 20.93 29.41
N MET A 153 28.64 21.95 29.84
CA MET A 153 27.39 22.38 29.20
C MET A 153 27.74 23.11 27.91
N ASN A 154 26.91 22.97 26.86
CA ASN A 154 27.14 23.55 25.53
C ASN A 154 27.84 24.93 25.57
N LEU A 155 29.00 24.99 24.92
CA LEU A 155 29.68 26.22 24.53
C LEU A 155 28.67 27.08 23.77
N LYS A 156 28.49 28.34 24.21
CA LYS A 156 27.75 29.35 23.45
C LYS A 156 28.35 29.39 22.04
N LYS A 157 27.49 29.32 21.01
CA LYS A 157 27.86 29.69 19.64
C LYS A 157 28.36 31.12 19.61
#